data_AF-A0A6B3H3P5-F1
#
_entry.id   AF-A0A6B3H3P5-F1
#
_cell.length_a   1.000
_cell.length_b   1.000
_cell.length_c   1.000
_cell.angle_alpha   90.00
_cell.angle_beta   90.00
_cell.angle_gamma   90.00
#
_symmetry.space_group_name_H-M   'P 1'
#
loop_
_entity.id
_entity.type
_entity.pdbx_description
1 polymer ?
#
loop_
_entity_poly.entity_id
_entity_poly.type
_entity_poly.pdbx_seq_one_letter_code
_entity_poly.pdbx_strand_id
1 'polypeptide(L)' 'QAAPEDGVAEVVARYRTAVERANAVLDGCADLAAPVPWPQPGKPAPSVRWALTHMIEETGRHAGHADILRELIDGTTGR' A
#
# COMPACT_ATOMS: atom_id res chain seq x y z
N GLN A 1 12.33 -1.30 -2.30
CA GLN A 1 11.93 -2.05 -3.51
C GLN A 1 12.48 -3.46 -3.42
N ALA A 2 11.89 -4.42 -4.11
CA ALA A 2 12.40 -5.80 -4.11
C ALA A 2 13.58 -5.93 -5.08
N ALA A 3 14.62 -6.65 -4.68
CA ALA A 3 15.76 -7.02 -5.52
C ALA A 3 15.53 -8.41 -6.16
N PRO A 4 16.23 -8.76 -7.25
CA PRO A 4 16.05 -10.04 -7.95
C PRO A 4 16.24 -11.28 -7.06
N GLU A 5 17.07 -11.17 -6.02
CA GLU A 5 17.35 -12.21 -5.03
C GLU A 5 16.29 -12.34 -3.93
N ASP A 6 15.38 -11.38 -3.80
CA ASP A 6 14.37 -11.38 -2.74
C ASP A 6 13.34 -12.49 -2.96
N GLY A 7 13.15 -13.34 -1.95
CA GLY A 7 12.13 -14.37 -1.99
C GLY A 7 10.70 -13.82 -1.88
N VAL A 8 9.73 -14.51 -2.46
CA VAL A 8 8.29 -14.13 -2.37
C VAL A 8 7.84 -13.96 -0.91
N ALA A 9 8.22 -14.90 -0.04
CA ALA A 9 7.87 -14.85 1.39
C ALA A 9 8.44 -13.60 2.08
N GLU A 10 9.64 -13.18 1.72
CA GLU A 10 10.28 -11.98 2.26
C GLU A 10 9.60 -10.70 1.76
N VAL A 11 9.25 -10.63 0.47
CA VAL A 11 8.48 -9.51 -0.09
C VAL A 11 7.14 -9.37 0.64
N VAL A 12 6.42 -10.47 0.84
CA VAL A 12 5.14 -10.49 1.57
C VAL A 12 5.32 -10.09 3.04
N ALA A 13 6.37 -10.58 3.71
CA ALA A 13 6.66 -10.23 5.09
C ALA A 13 6.99 -8.73 5.26
N ARG A 14 7.78 -8.15 4.34
CA ARG A 14 8.06 -6.70 4.33
C ARG A 14 6.80 -5.89 4.09
N TYR A 15 5.92 -6.31 3.19
CA TYR A 15 4.62 -5.66 2.99
C TYR A 15 3.77 -5.68 4.27
N ARG A 16 3.64 -6.84 4.93
CA ARG A 16 2.90 -6.96 6.21
C ARG A 16 3.51 -6.10 7.31
N THR A 17 4.84 -6.06 7.42
CA THR A 17 5.55 -5.18 8.36
C THR A 17 5.24 -3.71 8.10
N ALA A 18 5.13 -3.29 6.83
CA ALA A 18 4.75 -1.92 6.48
C ALA A 18 3.30 -1.62 6.87
N VAL A 19 2.37 -2.56 6.68
CA VAL A 19 0.97 -2.44 7.13
C VAL A 19 0.89 -2.31 8.65
N GLU A 20 1.61 -3.15 9.41
CA GLU A 20 1.64 -3.10 10.87
C GLU A 20 2.17 -1.74 11.37
N ARG A 21 3.24 -1.22 10.75
CA ARG A 21 3.78 0.11 11.08
C ARG A 21 2.77 1.22 10.78
N ALA A 22 2.07 1.13 9.65
CA ALA A 22 1.02 2.09 9.31
C ALA A 22 -0.13 2.03 10.32
N ASN A 23 -0.60 0.83 10.67
CA ASN A 23 -1.67 0.63 11.66
C ASN A 23 -1.29 1.21 13.03
N ALA A 24 -0.07 0.98 13.51
CA ALA A 24 0.39 1.53 14.78
C ALA A 24 0.36 3.08 14.82
N VAL A 25 0.60 3.74 13.69
CA VAL A 25 0.45 5.21 13.57
C VAL A 25 -1.03 5.61 13.55
N LEU A 26 -1.85 4.86 12.82
CA LEU A 26 -3.28 5.13 12.67
C LEU A 26 -4.06 4.92 13.97
N ASP A 27 -3.68 3.94 14.80
CA ASP A 27 -4.29 3.68 16.10
C ASP A 27 -4.17 4.88 17.06
N GLY A 28 -3.13 5.71 16.88
CA GLY A 28 -2.95 6.96 17.62
C GLY A 28 -3.58 8.19 16.96
N CYS A 29 -4.21 8.05 15.78
CA CYS A 29 -4.75 9.17 15.03
C CYS A 29 -6.15 9.57 15.51
N ALA A 30 -6.23 10.68 16.24
CA ALA A 30 -7.51 11.22 16.72
C ALA A 30 -8.24 12.10 15.69
N ASP A 31 -7.54 12.61 14.67
CA ASP A 31 -8.09 13.49 13.65
C ASP A 31 -7.64 13.10 12.24
N LEU A 32 -8.57 12.56 11.45
CA LEU A 32 -8.32 12.18 10.07
C LEU A 32 -8.16 13.37 9.11
N ALA A 33 -8.50 14.60 9.53
CA ALA A 33 -8.26 15.82 8.76
C ALA A 33 -6.84 16.35 8.95
N ALA A 34 -6.11 15.89 9.98
CA ALA A 34 -4.73 16.30 10.23
C ALA A 34 -3.82 15.96 9.04
N PRO A 35 -2.80 16.80 8.75
CA PRO A 35 -1.87 16.54 7.67
C PRO A 35 -0.92 15.39 8.00
N VAL A 36 -0.58 14.56 7.01
CA VAL A 36 0.52 13.59 7.13
C VAL A 36 1.88 14.28 6.90
N PRO A 37 2.98 13.77 7.48
CA PRO A 37 4.32 14.22 7.11
C PRO A 37 4.55 14.06 5.60
N TRP A 38 4.62 15.16 4.87
CA TRP A 38 4.76 15.16 3.41
C TRP A 38 6.09 15.81 3.00
N PRO A 39 7.01 15.08 2.35
CA PRO A 39 8.35 15.57 2.08
C PRO A 39 8.42 16.54 0.88
N GLN A 40 7.32 16.82 0.18
CA GLN A 40 7.35 17.65 -1.04
C GLN A 40 7.20 19.15 -0.70
N PRO A 41 8.23 19.98 -0.95
CA PRO A 41 8.14 21.42 -0.71
C PRO A 41 7.13 22.09 -1.64
N GLY A 42 6.44 23.12 -1.15
CA GLY A 42 5.56 23.97 -1.96
C GLY A 42 4.18 23.39 -2.27
N LYS A 43 3.84 22.20 -1.74
CA LYS A 43 2.47 21.66 -1.79
C LYS A 43 1.94 21.45 -0.37
N PRO A 44 0.64 21.72 -0.12
CA PRO A 44 0.04 21.36 1.16
C PRO A 44 0.12 19.85 1.36
N ALA A 45 0.48 19.45 2.57
CA ALA A 45 0.46 18.04 2.95
C ALA A 45 -0.98 17.50 2.87
N PRO A 46 -1.19 16.29 2.33
CA PRO A 46 -2.51 15.68 2.32
C PRO A 46 -2.95 15.32 3.74
N SER A 47 -4.27 15.20 3.94
CA SER A 47 -4.79 14.72 5.22
C SER A 47 -4.58 13.21 5.40
N VAL A 48 -4.63 12.72 6.64
CA VAL A 48 -4.61 11.28 6.93
C VAL A 48 -5.74 10.56 6.18
N ARG A 49 -6.95 11.14 6.12
CA ARG A 49 -8.06 10.61 5.33
C ARG A 49 -7.68 10.42 3.87
N TRP A 50 -7.11 11.44 3.25
CA TRP A 50 -6.68 11.37 1.85
C TRP A 50 -5.65 10.27 1.65
N ALA A 51 -4.63 10.22 2.53
CA ALA A 51 -3.57 9.22 2.45
C ALA A 51 -4.11 7.80 2.57
N LEU A 52 -5.05 7.55 3.48
CA LEU A 52 -5.68 6.24 3.65
C LEU A 52 -6.46 5.81 2.41
N THR A 53 -7.34 6.68 1.90
CA THR A 53 -8.11 6.38 0.69
C THR A 53 -7.19 6.13 -0.50
N HIS A 54 -6.13 6.92 -0.64
CA HIS A 54 -5.13 6.73 -1.68
C HIS A 54 -4.42 5.38 -1.58
N MET A 55 -4.02 4.95 -0.36
CA MET A 55 -3.37 3.65 -0.17
C MET A 55 -4.31 2.47 -0.46
N ILE A 56 -5.60 2.59 -0.17
CA ILE A 56 -6.61 1.58 -0.52
C ILE A 56 -6.74 1.45 -2.04
N GLU A 57 -6.89 2.58 -2.73
CA GLU A 57 -6.97 2.63 -4.20
C GLU A 57 -5.71 2.02 -4.84
N GLU A 58 -4.54 2.43 -4.37
CA GLU A 58 -3.26 1.97 -4.89
C GLU A 58 -3.07 0.46 -4.69
N THR A 59 -3.45 -0.05 -3.50
CA THR A 59 -3.42 -1.49 -3.21
C THR A 59 -4.38 -2.26 -4.13
N GLY A 60 -5.60 -1.76 -4.32
CA GLY A 60 -6.58 -2.37 -5.23
C GLY A 60 -6.10 -2.40 -6.69
N ARG A 61 -5.52 -1.29 -7.17
CA ARG A 61 -4.93 -1.19 -8.52
C ARG A 61 -3.84 -2.23 -8.73
N HIS A 62 -2.93 -2.39 -7.77
CA HIS A 62 -1.86 -3.37 -7.86
C HIS A 62 -2.33 -4.82 -7.70
N ALA A 63 -3.34 -5.07 -6.85
CA ALA A 63 -3.95 -6.38 -6.72
C ALA A 63 -4.61 -6.81 -8.05
N GLY A 64 -5.33 -5.90 -8.73
CA GLY A 64 -5.91 -6.17 -10.04
C GLY A 64 -4.84 -6.49 -11.10
N HIS A 65 -3.74 -5.75 -11.13
CA HIS A 65 -2.62 -6.08 -12.02
C HIS A 65 -1.99 -7.45 -11.72
N ALA A 66 -1.81 -7.77 -10.44
CA ALA A 66 -1.28 -9.07 -10.03
C ALA A 66 -2.23 -10.23 -10.38
N ASP A 67 -3.54 -10.00 -10.29
CA ASP A 67 -4.54 -10.99 -10.70
C ASP A 67 -4.48 -11.25 -12.21
N ILE A 68 -4.41 -10.20 -13.06
CA ILE A 68 -4.21 -10.38 -14.50
C ILE A 68 -2.95 -11.20 -14.80
N LEU A 69 -1.83 -10.93 -14.12
CA LEU A 69 -0.61 -11.72 -14.30
C LEU A 69 -0.81 -13.18 -13.89
N ARG A 70 -1.51 -13.43 -12.78
CA ARG A 70 -1.87 -14.78 -12.34
C ARG A 70 -2.72 -15.48 -13.41
N GLU A 71 -3.77 -14.83 -13.93
CA GLU A 71 -4.65 -15.38 -14.97
C GLU A 71 -3.87 -15.75 -16.24
N LEU A 72 -2.90 -14.93 -16.65
CA LEU A 72 -2.04 -15.21 -17.80
C LEU A 72 -1.09 -16.39 -17.56
N ILE A 73 -0.65 -16.61 -16.32
CA ILE A 73 0.25 -17.70 -15.95
C ILE A 73 -0.51 -19.02 -15.80
N ASP A 74 -1.68 -19.00 -15.15
CA ASP A 74 -2.43 -20.21 -14.78
C ASP A 74 -3.57 -20.56 -15.76
N GLY A 75 -3.93 -19.65 -16.67
CA GLY A 75 -4.97 -19.85 -17.68
C GLY A 75 -6.40 -19.82 -17.14
N THR A 76 -6.62 -19.37 -15.89
CA THR A 76 -7.93 -19.36 -15.23
C THR A 76 -8.38 -17.95 -14.85
N THR A 77 -9.57 -17.54 -15.27
CA THR A 77 -10.15 -16.20 -15.01
C THR A 77 -11.15 -16.20 -13.86
N GLY A 78 -11.16 -15.13 -13.05
CA GLY A 78 -12.26 -14.77 -12.14
C GLY A 78 -12.45 -15.67 -10.91
N ARG A 79 -11.60 -15.51 -9.89
CA ARG A 79 -11.79 -16.10 -8.55
C ARG A 79 -12.50 -15.14 -7.60
#